data_AF-A0A960UQF4-F1
#
_entry.id   AF-A0A960UQF4-F1
#
_cell.length_a   1.000
_cell.length_b   1.000
_cell.length_c   1.000
_cell.angle_alpha   90.00
_cell.angle_beta   90.00
_cell.angle_gamma   90.00
#
_symmetry.space_group_name_H-M   'P 1'
#
loop_
_entity.id
_entity.type
_entity.pdbx_description
1 polymer ?
#
loop_
_entity_poly.entity_id
_entity_poly.type
_entity_poly.pdbx_seq_one_letter_code
_entity_poly.pdbx_strand_id
1 'polypeptide(L)'
;PGEQIGLHYQIHRGIGVHQTEAMERNRPFPVSIFVGGPPAHTFAAVMPLPEGVPEVAFAGALAGRAFRYSLDRWKDEQGRRLRQVVSADADFCITGIVAPDLLPEGPFGDHLGYYSLAHLFPALRVNAVYHRKNAIWPFTVVGRPPQEDTIFGKLIHELTEPMVPVSIPGLKAMHAVDQAGVHPLMLAIGQERYTPYLKERQPAEILTIANAILGFGQASLAKYLWIAAAQDDPELDINDIESFFSHMLERVDWSRDLHFHTSTTMDTLDYSGVTINRGSKLVVAAAGEKKRSLANTVPGIDIGDGFSDLRMVRSGILSIRGPAFQNEDDRASMEKLCHRISEQMKRDRAFEGWPLIIVSDDSEFSARNFDNFLWVTFTRSNPSHDVYGVDSSYTFKHWGCSGPLIIDARRKPHHAPPLDSDPEISQRVDALGAPGGPLHGII
;
A
#
# COMPACT_ATOMS: atom_id res chain seq x y z
N PRO A 1 -13.15 -1.61 -33.19
CA PRO A 1 -13.31 -2.59 -32.08
C PRO A 1 -12.39 -3.79 -32.31
N GLY A 2 -11.52 -4.13 -31.36
CA GLY A 2 -10.58 -5.25 -31.50
C GLY A 2 -9.15 -4.91 -31.97
N GLU A 3 -8.83 -3.62 -32.15
CA GLU A 3 -7.49 -3.16 -32.60
C GLU A 3 -6.79 -2.27 -31.56
N GLN A 4 -7.39 -2.12 -30.37
CA GLN A 4 -6.89 -1.23 -29.32
C GLN A 4 -7.02 -1.88 -27.94
N ILE A 5 -6.06 -1.59 -27.06
CA ILE A 5 -6.08 -1.96 -25.64
C ILE A 5 -5.74 -0.73 -24.77
N GLY A 6 -6.31 -0.63 -23.58
CA GLY A 6 -5.89 0.39 -22.60
C GLY A 6 -4.53 0.02 -21.99
N LEU A 7 -3.68 1.02 -21.74
CA LEU A 7 -2.38 0.87 -21.08
C LEU A 7 -2.35 1.69 -19.79
N HIS A 8 -2.64 1.03 -18.68
CA HIS A 8 -2.50 1.62 -17.35
C HIS A 8 -1.09 1.32 -16.81
N TYR A 9 -0.28 2.36 -16.63
CA TYR A 9 1.00 2.29 -15.92
C TYR A 9 1.23 3.55 -15.08
N GLN A 10 1.99 3.39 -14.00
CA GLN A 10 2.42 4.52 -13.19
C GLN A 10 3.42 5.40 -13.96
N ILE A 11 3.19 6.72 -13.96
CA ILE A 11 3.88 7.69 -14.82
C ILE A 11 5.41 7.71 -14.60
N HIS A 12 5.86 7.43 -13.38
CA HIS A 12 7.28 7.47 -13.01
C HIS A 12 8.01 6.13 -13.24
N ARG A 13 7.34 5.10 -13.75
CA ARG A 13 7.99 3.81 -14.07
C ARG A 13 8.62 3.82 -15.46
N GLY A 14 9.47 2.83 -15.73
CA GLY A 14 10.32 2.78 -16.94
C GLY A 14 9.58 3.11 -18.25
N ILE A 15 8.38 2.56 -18.46
CA ILE A 15 7.59 2.84 -19.68
C ILE A 15 7.20 4.32 -19.82
N GLY A 16 6.89 5.02 -18.73
CA GLY A 16 6.52 6.44 -18.74
C GLY A 16 7.68 7.35 -19.12
N VAL A 17 8.89 7.04 -18.64
CA VAL A 17 10.13 7.73 -19.02
C VAL A 17 10.40 7.58 -20.52
N HIS A 18 10.29 6.35 -21.04
CA HIS A 18 10.51 6.09 -22.46
C HIS A 18 9.43 6.68 -23.37
N GLN A 19 8.17 6.69 -22.93
CA GLN A 19 7.09 7.37 -23.66
C GLN A 19 7.37 8.87 -23.74
N THR A 20 7.79 9.50 -22.63
CA THR A 20 8.12 10.93 -22.59
C THR A 20 9.23 11.25 -23.59
N GLU A 21 10.32 10.48 -23.59
CA GLU A 21 11.42 10.64 -24.55
C GLU A 21 10.95 10.47 -26.01
N ALA A 22 10.03 9.53 -26.27
CA ALA A 22 9.47 9.32 -27.60
C ALA A 22 8.60 10.51 -28.04
N MET A 23 7.78 11.06 -27.14
CA MET A 23 6.94 12.24 -27.38
C MET A 23 7.77 13.49 -27.66
N GLU A 24 8.80 13.76 -26.85
CA GLU A 24 9.72 14.89 -27.04
C GLU A 24 10.44 14.84 -28.39
N ARG A 25 10.72 13.62 -28.87
CA ARG A 25 11.35 13.39 -30.17
C ARG A 25 10.36 13.26 -31.32
N ASN A 26 9.06 13.38 -31.05
CA ASN A 26 7.97 13.18 -32.01
C ASN A 26 8.11 11.86 -32.79
N ARG A 27 8.42 10.77 -32.07
CA ARG A 27 8.59 9.43 -32.64
C ARG A 27 7.49 8.49 -32.16
N PRO A 28 7.07 7.52 -32.98
CA PRO A 28 6.21 6.44 -32.51
C PRO A 28 6.83 5.74 -31.31
N PHE A 29 6.00 5.37 -30.33
CA PHE A 29 6.43 4.60 -29.17
C PHE A 29 5.96 3.14 -29.30
N PRO A 30 6.81 2.25 -29.87
CA PRO A 30 6.48 0.85 -30.05
C PRO A 30 6.56 0.07 -28.75
N VAL A 31 5.56 -0.77 -28.48
CA VAL A 31 5.46 -1.61 -27.28
C VAL A 31 5.27 -3.08 -27.68
N SER A 32 5.81 -3.99 -26.88
CA SER A 32 5.59 -5.43 -26.99
C SER A 32 5.13 -5.95 -25.63
N ILE A 33 3.99 -6.65 -25.60
CA ILE A 33 3.41 -7.24 -24.39
C ILE A 33 3.54 -8.76 -24.51
N PHE A 34 4.14 -9.38 -23.50
CA PHE A 34 4.30 -10.83 -23.43
C PHE A 34 3.34 -11.38 -22.39
N VAL A 35 2.55 -12.39 -22.76
CA VAL A 35 1.60 -13.06 -21.87
C VAL A 35 1.98 -14.54 -21.82
N GLY A 36 2.07 -15.09 -20.60
CA GLY A 36 2.51 -16.47 -20.36
C GLY A 36 3.99 -16.72 -20.61
N GLY A 37 4.33 -17.98 -20.88
CA GLY A 37 5.71 -18.46 -20.95
C GLY A 37 6.29 -18.92 -19.59
N PRO A 38 7.63 -18.98 -19.46
CA PRO A 38 8.30 -19.39 -18.24
C PRO A 38 7.96 -18.47 -17.06
N PRO A 39 7.78 -19.00 -15.83
CA PRO A 39 7.50 -18.18 -14.63
C PRO A 39 8.53 -17.06 -14.37
N ALA A 40 9.78 -17.28 -14.80
CA ALA A 40 10.85 -16.28 -14.73
C ALA A 40 10.51 -14.96 -15.46
N HIS A 41 9.64 -14.98 -16.48
CA HIS A 41 9.20 -13.76 -17.16
C HIS A 41 8.39 -12.88 -16.23
N THR A 42 7.28 -13.42 -15.70
CA THR A 42 6.39 -12.70 -14.79
C THR A 42 7.14 -12.27 -13.54
N PHE A 43 7.94 -13.17 -12.96
CA PHE A 43 8.69 -12.86 -11.75
C PHE A 43 9.73 -11.74 -11.98
N ALA A 44 10.48 -11.78 -13.09
CA ALA A 44 11.44 -10.73 -13.39
C ALA A 44 10.79 -9.37 -13.66
N ALA A 45 9.59 -9.34 -14.25
CA ALA A 45 8.86 -8.11 -14.55
C ALA A 45 8.33 -7.39 -13.30
N VAL A 46 8.08 -8.11 -12.20
CA VAL A 46 7.61 -7.52 -10.93
C VAL A 46 8.77 -7.17 -9.97
N MET A 47 9.96 -7.72 -10.20
CA MET A 47 11.12 -7.48 -9.34
C MET A 47 11.57 -6.01 -9.37
N PRO A 48 11.85 -5.38 -8.20
CA PRO A 48 12.36 -4.02 -8.12
C PRO A 48 13.86 -3.98 -8.45
N LEU A 49 14.22 -4.20 -9.71
CA LEU A 49 15.61 -4.20 -10.17
C LEU A 49 16.21 -2.79 -10.17
N PRO A 50 17.54 -2.66 -10.00
CA PRO A 50 18.23 -1.39 -10.17
C PRO A 50 18.03 -0.82 -11.58
N GLU A 51 17.97 0.51 -11.67
CA GLU A 51 17.86 1.19 -12.96
C GLU A 51 19.02 0.81 -13.90
N GLY A 52 18.68 0.58 -15.17
CA GLY A 52 19.63 0.16 -16.20
C GLY A 52 19.91 -1.34 -16.26
N VAL A 53 19.38 -2.15 -15.32
CA VAL A 53 19.40 -3.61 -15.41
C VAL A 53 18.13 -4.09 -16.13
N PRO A 54 18.22 -4.66 -17.35
CA PRO A 54 17.03 -5.11 -18.07
C PRO A 54 16.40 -6.32 -17.39
N GLU A 55 15.08 -6.29 -17.18
CA GLU A 55 14.30 -7.38 -16.59
C GLU A 55 14.44 -8.67 -17.43
N VAL A 56 14.59 -8.53 -18.75
CA VAL A 56 14.84 -9.69 -19.65
C VAL A 56 16.17 -10.39 -19.37
N ALA A 57 17.19 -9.66 -18.92
CA ALA A 57 18.47 -10.27 -18.55
C ALA A 57 18.33 -11.03 -17.24
N PHE A 58 17.59 -10.47 -16.27
CA PHE A 58 17.28 -11.12 -15.01
C PHE A 58 16.40 -12.36 -15.20
N ALA A 59 15.37 -12.29 -16.07
CA ALA A 59 14.55 -13.43 -16.46
C ALA A 59 15.41 -14.57 -17.04
N GLY A 60 16.41 -14.25 -17.86
CA GLY A 60 17.35 -15.22 -18.39
C GLY A 60 18.23 -15.86 -17.30
N ALA A 61 18.74 -15.05 -16.37
CA ALA A 61 19.52 -15.54 -15.24
C ALA A 61 18.72 -16.52 -14.37
N LEU A 62 17.48 -16.19 -14.03
CA LEU A 62 16.56 -17.07 -13.30
C LEU A 62 16.25 -18.36 -14.08
N ALA A 63 16.11 -18.27 -15.40
CA ALA A 63 15.86 -19.42 -16.26
C ALA A 63 17.12 -20.27 -16.55
N GLY A 64 18.30 -19.86 -16.07
CA GLY A 64 19.57 -20.54 -16.34
C GLY A 64 20.01 -20.47 -17.81
N ARG A 65 19.46 -19.55 -18.62
CA ARG A 65 19.77 -19.39 -20.04
C ARG A 65 19.42 -17.99 -20.55
N ALA A 66 20.06 -17.55 -21.64
CA ALA A 66 19.71 -16.27 -22.26
C ALA A 66 18.21 -16.19 -22.66
N PHE A 67 17.60 -15.02 -22.47
CA PHE A 67 16.25 -14.72 -22.93
C PHE A 67 16.19 -14.83 -24.46
N ARG A 68 15.23 -15.61 -24.99
CA ARG A 68 15.12 -15.87 -26.42
C ARG A 68 14.08 -14.95 -27.02
N TYR A 69 14.48 -14.20 -28.03
CA TYR A 69 13.60 -13.29 -28.73
C TYR A 69 13.94 -13.17 -30.21
N SER A 70 12.99 -12.66 -30.98
CA SER A 70 13.16 -12.27 -32.37
C SER A 70 12.63 -10.86 -32.59
N LEU A 71 13.05 -10.20 -33.66
CA LEU A 71 12.49 -8.90 -34.04
C LEU A 71 11.16 -9.12 -34.75
N ASP A 72 10.19 -8.27 -34.43
CA ASP A 72 8.91 -8.24 -35.13
C ASP A 72 9.13 -8.01 -36.64
N ARG A 73 8.34 -8.73 -37.45
CA ARG A 73 8.37 -8.64 -38.90
C ARG A 73 7.38 -7.60 -39.45
N TRP A 74 6.48 -7.09 -38.60
CA TRP A 74 5.51 -6.08 -38.97
C TRP A 74 6.17 -4.82 -39.55
N LYS A 75 5.48 -4.20 -40.51
CA LYS A 75 5.90 -2.96 -41.16
C LYS A 75 4.76 -1.97 -41.10
N ASP A 76 5.08 -0.70 -40.86
CA ASP A 76 4.10 0.36 -40.95
C ASP A 76 3.67 0.63 -42.40
N GLU A 77 2.71 1.53 -42.58
CA GLU A 77 2.19 1.94 -43.89
C GLU A 77 3.29 2.47 -44.83
N GLN A 78 4.40 2.99 -44.28
CA GLN A 78 5.57 3.46 -45.04
C GLN A 78 6.62 2.35 -45.25
N GLY A 79 6.32 1.10 -44.88
CA GLY A 79 7.21 -0.05 -45.04
C GLY A 79 8.35 -0.12 -44.03
N ARG A 80 8.35 0.73 -43.00
CA ARG A 80 9.39 0.78 -41.96
C ARG A 80 9.12 -0.28 -40.90
N ARG A 81 10.19 -0.93 -40.43
CA ARG A 81 10.13 -1.84 -39.30
C ARG A 81 10.34 -1.07 -38.00
N LEU A 82 9.38 -1.19 -37.09
CA LEU A 82 9.56 -0.75 -35.72
C LEU A 82 10.40 -1.80 -34.97
N ARG A 83 11.28 -1.37 -34.06
CA ARG A 83 12.19 -2.26 -33.32
C ARG A 83 11.47 -2.97 -32.16
N GLN A 84 10.36 -3.64 -32.47
CA GLN A 84 9.59 -4.44 -31.52
C GLN A 84 10.19 -5.83 -31.39
N VAL A 85 9.98 -6.43 -30.23
CA VAL A 85 10.57 -7.72 -29.86
C VAL A 85 9.44 -8.71 -29.63
N VAL A 86 9.60 -9.92 -30.14
CA VAL A 86 8.69 -11.04 -29.92
C VAL A 86 9.45 -12.09 -29.11
N SER A 87 8.97 -12.39 -27.91
CA SER A 87 9.53 -13.47 -27.08
C SER A 87 9.32 -14.82 -27.79
N ALA A 88 10.37 -15.64 -27.84
CA ALA A 88 10.25 -17.00 -28.38
C ALA A 88 9.68 -18.01 -27.37
N ASP A 89 9.47 -17.56 -26.14
CA ASP A 89 9.09 -18.38 -24.98
C ASP A 89 7.69 -18.07 -24.44
N ALA A 90 7.13 -16.89 -24.75
CA ALA A 90 5.79 -16.48 -24.32
C ALA A 90 4.68 -17.26 -25.04
N ASP A 91 3.51 -17.37 -24.38
CA ASP A 91 2.31 -17.95 -24.97
C ASP A 91 1.73 -17.03 -26.05
N PHE A 92 1.66 -15.74 -25.75
CA PHE A 92 1.22 -14.67 -26.64
C PHE A 92 2.22 -13.51 -26.64
N CYS A 93 2.40 -12.89 -27.79
CA CYS A 93 3.09 -11.61 -27.94
C CYS A 93 2.18 -10.63 -28.70
N ILE A 94 1.83 -9.52 -28.07
CA ILE A 94 1.03 -8.46 -28.67
C ILE A 94 1.97 -7.30 -28.96
N THR A 95 2.07 -6.87 -30.22
CA THR A 95 2.88 -5.72 -30.63
C THR A 95 1.98 -4.59 -31.08
N GLY A 96 2.35 -3.35 -30.74
CA GLY A 96 1.57 -2.17 -31.12
C GLY A 96 2.31 -0.84 -30.89
N ILE A 97 1.64 0.26 -31.19
CA ILE A 97 2.17 1.62 -30.99
C ILE A 97 1.25 2.35 -30.02
N VAL A 98 1.81 3.05 -29.04
CA VAL A 98 1.01 3.87 -28.13
C VAL A 98 0.34 5.00 -28.91
N ALA A 99 -0.97 5.09 -28.78
CA ALA A 99 -1.82 6.09 -29.38
C ALA A 99 -1.59 7.47 -28.74
N PRO A 100 -1.75 8.56 -29.49
CA PRO A 100 -1.72 9.90 -28.93
C PRO A 100 -2.97 10.20 -28.07
N ASP A 101 -4.10 9.56 -28.40
CA ASP A 101 -5.37 9.75 -27.71
C ASP A 101 -5.44 8.91 -26.43
N LEU A 102 -6.04 9.47 -25.39
CA LEU A 102 -6.34 8.76 -24.15
C LEU A 102 -7.73 8.12 -24.23
N LEU A 103 -7.88 6.93 -23.66
CA LEU A 103 -9.16 6.21 -23.57
C LEU A 103 -9.53 5.95 -22.10
N PRO A 104 -10.83 5.83 -21.79
CA PRO A 104 -11.27 5.46 -20.46
C PRO A 104 -10.86 4.01 -20.15
N GLU A 105 -10.23 3.82 -18.99
CA GLU A 105 -9.90 2.53 -18.37
C GLU A 105 -10.64 2.42 -17.04
N GLY A 106 -11.02 1.21 -16.63
CA GLY A 106 -11.83 0.96 -15.44
C GLY A 106 -13.34 1.23 -15.61
N PRO A 107 -14.13 1.08 -14.52
CA PRO A 107 -13.67 0.69 -13.19
C PRO A 107 -13.17 -0.77 -13.15
N PHE A 108 -12.19 -1.04 -12.29
CA PHE A 108 -11.57 -2.35 -12.16
C PHE A 108 -11.31 -2.65 -10.68
N GLY A 109 -11.28 -3.92 -10.28
CA GLY A 109 -10.94 -4.28 -8.90
C GLY A 109 -9.46 -4.06 -8.62
N ASP A 110 -9.12 -3.58 -7.44
CA ASP A 110 -7.75 -3.28 -7.04
C ASP A 110 -7.27 -4.15 -5.86
N HIS A 111 -5.95 -4.29 -5.74
CA HIS A 111 -5.26 -5.00 -4.65
C HIS A 111 -5.51 -4.36 -3.27
N LEU A 112 -6.02 -3.13 -3.23
CA LEU A 112 -6.47 -2.49 -1.99
C LEU A 112 -7.80 -3.08 -1.48
N GLY A 113 -8.50 -3.91 -2.26
CA GLY A 113 -9.83 -4.40 -1.91
C GLY A 113 -10.98 -3.43 -2.22
N TYR A 114 -10.73 -2.45 -3.10
CA TYR A 114 -11.71 -1.47 -3.59
C TYR A 114 -11.66 -1.40 -5.12
N TYR A 115 -12.69 -0.83 -5.74
CA TYR A 115 -12.68 -0.57 -7.18
C TYR A 115 -11.85 0.68 -7.51
N SER A 116 -10.89 0.58 -8.42
CA SER A 116 -10.31 1.77 -9.06
C SER A 116 -11.40 2.48 -9.89
N LEU A 117 -11.43 3.81 -9.84
CA LEU A 117 -12.37 4.61 -10.62
C LEU A 117 -11.95 4.69 -12.09
N ALA A 118 -12.88 5.05 -12.97
CA ALA A 118 -12.55 5.21 -14.38
C ALA A 118 -11.72 6.48 -14.62
N HIS A 119 -10.58 6.35 -15.30
CA HIS A 119 -9.68 7.45 -15.66
C HIS A 119 -9.21 7.35 -17.11
N LEU A 120 -8.69 8.45 -17.64
CA LEU A 120 -8.12 8.48 -19.00
C LEU A 120 -6.67 8.01 -18.98
N PHE A 121 -6.39 6.93 -19.71
CA PHE A 121 -5.04 6.37 -19.87
C PHE A 121 -4.64 6.26 -21.34
N PRO A 122 -3.34 6.16 -21.65
CA PRO A 122 -2.87 5.87 -23.00
C PRO A 122 -3.47 4.57 -23.53
N ALA A 123 -3.70 4.50 -24.84
CA ALA A 123 -4.11 3.27 -25.51
C ALA A 123 -2.98 2.73 -26.38
N LEU A 124 -2.89 1.41 -26.55
CA LEU A 124 -2.05 0.79 -27.56
C LEU A 124 -2.90 0.49 -28.80
N ARG A 125 -2.46 0.94 -29.98
CA ARG A 125 -2.96 0.45 -31.26
C ARG A 125 -2.22 -0.83 -31.61
N VAL A 126 -2.93 -1.95 -31.67
CA VAL A 126 -2.37 -3.28 -31.89
C VAL A 126 -2.06 -3.47 -33.37
N ASN A 127 -0.82 -3.87 -33.65
CA ASN A 127 -0.31 -4.14 -34.98
C ASN A 127 -0.41 -5.63 -35.32
N ALA A 128 -0.01 -6.49 -34.38
CA ALA A 128 0.01 -7.93 -34.55
C ALA A 128 -0.17 -8.65 -33.22
N VAL A 129 -0.77 -9.84 -33.28
CA VAL A 129 -0.85 -10.79 -32.17
C VAL A 129 -0.22 -12.10 -32.65
N TYR A 130 0.85 -12.50 -31.97
CA TYR A 130 1.52 -13.77 -32.18
C TYR A 130 1.18 -14.72 -31.03
N HIS A 131 1.03 -16.00 -31.31
CA HIS A 131 0.83 -17.01 -30.28
C HIS A 131 1.43 -18.35 -30.66
N ARG A 132 1.81 -19.15 -29.67
CA ARG A 132 2.22 -20.54 -29.91
C ARG A 132 1.01 -21.43 -30.20
N LYS A 133 1.24 -22.61 -30.76
CA LYS A 133 0.18 -23.64 -30.86
C LYS A 133 -0.22 -24.07 -29.45
N ASN A 134 -1.52 -24.18 -29.18
CA ASN A 134 -2.08 -24.51 -27.86
C ASN A 134 -1.60 -23.54 -26.76
N ALA A 135 -1.54 -22.25 -27.09
CA ALA A 135 -1.20 -21.20 -26.12
C ALA A 135 -2.20 -21.15 -24.96
N ILE A 136 -1.69 -20.90 -23.77
CA ILE A 136 -2.44 -20.76 -22.52
C ILE A 136 -2.44 -19.28 -22.16
N TRP A 137 -3.62 -18.75 -21.84
CA TRP A 137 -3.76 -17.37 -21.36
C TRP A 137 -3.82 -17.38 -19.83
N PRO A 138 -2.71 -17.11 -19.12
CA PRO A 138 -2.78 -16.90 -17.68
C PRO A 138 -3.58 -15.62 -17.39
N PHE A 139 -4.42 -15.69 -16.37
CA PHE A 139 -5.11 -14.54 -15.82
C PHE A 139 -5.07 -14.63 -14.29
N THR A 140 -5.22 -13.49 -13.65
CA THR A 140 -5.29 -13.38 -12.20
C THR A 140 -6.48 -12.51 -11.81
N VAL A 141 -6.84 -12.56 -10.55
CA VAL A 141 -7.86 -11.69 -9.95
C VAL A 141 -7.20 -10.98 -8.79
N VAL A 142 -7.41 -9.68 -8.70
CA VAL A 142 -6.95 -8.84 -7.61
C VAL A 142 -8.13 -8.45 -6.74
N GLY A 143 -7.86 -8.17 -5.47
CA GLY A 143 -8.88 -7.82 -4.50
C GLY A 143 -8.27 -7.62 -3.14
N ARG A 144 -9.11 -7.72 -2.10
CA ARG A 144 -8.61 -7.59 -0.73
C ARG A 144 -7.59 -8.70 -0.46
N PRO A 145 -6.39 -8.39 0.07
CA PRO A 145 -5.36 -9.38 0.33
C PRO A 145 -5.82 -10.43 1.35
N PRO A 146 -5.32 -11.68 1.28
CA PRO A 146 -4.25 -12.12 0.37
C PRO A 146 -4.78 -12.53 -1.03
N GLN A 147 -3.99 -12.24 -2.08
CA GLN A 147 -4.23 -12.71 -3.46
C GLN A 147 -2.91 -13.24 -4.09
N GLU A 148 -2.86 -13.51 -5.39
CA GLU A 148 -1.64 -14.03 -6.04
C GLU A 148 -0.44 -13.07 -5.88
N ASP A 149 -0.70 -11.77 -5.95
CA ASP A 149 0.27 -10.69 -5.74
C ASP A 149 0.89 -10.72 -4.33
N THR A 150 0.15 -11.16 -3.29
CA THR A 150 0.70 -11.40 -1.94
C THR A 150 1.84 -12.42 -1.97
N ILE A 151 1.71 -13.49 -2.76
CA ILE A 151 2.75 -14.52 -2.88
C ILE A 151 3.99 -13.98 -3.60
N PHE A 152 3.79 -13.18 -4.65
CA PHE A 152 4.89 -12.45 -5.29
C PHE A 152 5.57 -11.50 -4.31
N GLY A 153 4.81 -10.70 -3.57
CA GLY A 153 5.32 -9.76 -2.56
C GLY A 153 6.18 -10.45 -1.51
N LYS A 154 5.71 -11.58 -0.97
CA LYS A 154 6.47 -12.40 -0.01
C LYS A 154 7.80 -12.88 -0.59
N LEU A 155 7.79 -13.43 -1.81
CA LEU A 155 9.02 -13.92 -2.43
C LEU A 155 10.00 -12.78 -2.77
N ILE A 156 9.50 -11.63 -3.22
CA ILE A 156 10.33 -10.43 -3.45
C ILE A 156 10.96 -9.98 -2.13
N HIS A 157 10.20 -9.97 -1.04
CA HIS A 157 10.71 -9.61 0.28
C HIS A 157 11.81 -10.56 0.73
N GLU A 158 11.59 -11.88 0.69
CA GLU A 158 12.59 -12.90 1.06
C GLU A 158 13.89 -12.76 0.25
N LEU A 159 13.81 -12.42 -1.03
CA LEU A 159 14.99 -12.24 -1.88
C LEU A 159 15.71 -10.90 -1.66
N THR A 160 14.97 -9.84 -1.33
CA THR A 160 15.52 -8.48 -1.22
C THR A 160 15.90 -8.10 0.21
N GLU A 161 15.41 -8.82 1.23
CA GLU A 161 15.69 -8.57 2.65
C GLU A 161 17.19 -8.41 2.96
N PRO A 162 18.11 -9.27 2.47
CA PRO A 162 19.54 -9.09 2.73
C PRO A 162 20.15 -7.84 2.10
N MET A 163 19.52 -7.28 1.07
CA MET A 163 19.99 -6.08 0.37
C MET A 163 19.57 -4.78 1.06
N VAL A 164 18.51 -4.81 1.87
CA VAL A 164 17.96 -3.62 2.53
C VAL A 164 19.00 -2.84 3.34
N PRO A 165 19.82 -3.47 4.22
CA PRO A 165 20.82 -2.75 5.00
C PRO A 165 21.99 -2.21 4.17
N VAL A 166 22.21 -2.79 2.98
CA VAL A 166 23.26 -2.37 2.04
C VAL A 166 22.82 -1.10 1.31
N SER A 167 21.53 -1.01 0.96
CA SER A 167 20.98 0.15 0.24
C SER A 167 20.76 1.36 1.13
N ILE A 168 20.36 1.18 2.39
CA ILE A 168 20.10 2.28 3.34
C ILE A 168 20.92 2.04 4.62
N PRO A 169 22.06 2.75 4.80
CA PRO A 169 22.90 2.56 5.97
C PRO A 169 22.15 2.78 7.29
N GLY A 170 22.16 1.77 8.17
CA GLY A 170 21.50 1.83 9.48
C GLY A 170 20.07 1.27 9.48
N LEU A 171 19.46 1.02 8.32
CA LEU A 171 18.22 0.25 8.24
C LEU A 171 18.53 -1.24 8.48
N LYS A 172 17.86 -1.87 9.44
CA LYS A 172 17.99 -3.32 9.69
C LYS A 172 16.97 -4.13 8.92
N ALA A 173 15.72 -3.68 8.91
CA ALA A 173 14.62 -4.40 8.29
C ALA A 173 13.53 -3.42 7.84
N MET A 174 12.79 -3.81 6.80
CA MET A 174 11.56 -3.13 6.37
C MET A 174 10.51 -4.14 5.95
N HIS A 175 9.24 -3.79 6.13
CA HIS A 175 8.10 -4.63 5.79
C HIS A 175 6.97 -3.76 5.24
N ALA A 176 6.62 -3.97 3.98
CA ALA A 176 5.41 -3.41 3.37
C ALA A 176 4.22 -4.31 3.72
N VAL A 177 3.25 -3.79 4.47
CA VAL A 177 2.21 -4.61 5.11
C VAL A 177 1.13 -4.97 4.11
N ASP A 178 1.13 -6.23 3.67
CA ASP A 178 0.19 -6.78 2.68
C ASP A 178 -1.27 -6.54 3.07
N GLN A 179 -1.65 -6.82 4.31
CA GLN A 179 -3.03 -6.64 4.83
C GLN A 179 -3.52 -5.19 4.78
N ALA A 180 -2.61 -4.21 4.70
CA ALA A 180 -2.93 -2.80 4.54
C ALA A 180 -2.94 -2.34 3.05
N GLY A 181 -2.82 -3.27 2.10
CA GLY A 181 -2.67 -2.96 0.67
C GLY A 181 -1.22 -2.77 0.23
N VAL A 182 -0.26 -3.43 0.89
CA VAL A 182 1.19 -3.36 0.66
C VAL A 182 1.81 -1.99 0.99
N HIS A 183 1.58 -0.99 0.14
CA HIS A 183 2.21 0.32 0.27
C HIS A 183 1.59 1.25 1.32
N PRO A 184 0.28 1.26 1.61
CA PRO A 184 -0.29 2.23 2.55
C PRO A 184 0.32 2.22 3.95
N LEU A 185 0.84 1.08 4.41
CA LEU A 185 1.57 0.95 5.67
C LEU A 185 2.92 0.27 5.45
N MET A 186 3.97 0.95 5.88
CA MET A 186 5.32 0.41 5.95
C MET A 186 5.82 0.40 7.39
N LEU A 187 6.47 -0.69 7.78
CA LEU A 187 7.16 -0.83 9.05
C LEU A 187 8.68 -0.89 8.80
N ALA A 188 9.45 -0.36 9.73
CA ALA A 188 10.90 -0.39 9.66
C ALA A 188 11.56 -0.53 11.03
N ILE A 189 12.74 -1.14 11.04
CA ILE A 189 13.62 -1.17 12.21
C ILE A 189 14.93 -0.50 11.81
N GLY A 190 15.21 0.66 12.39
CA GLY A 190 16.43 1.44 12.15
C GLY A 190 17.38 1.40 13.35
N GLN A 191 18.66 1.69 13.11
CA GLN A 191 19.64 1.89 14.17
C GLN A 191 19.68 3.35 14.60
N GLU A 192 19.64 3.60 15.91
CA GLU A 192 19.89 4.91 16.51
C GLU A 192 21.34 5.02 16.99
N ARG A 193 22.25 5.47 16.12
CA ARG A 193 23.71 5.54 16.36
C ARG A 193 24.22 6.96 16.48
N TYR A 194 23.39 7.97 16.25
CA TYR A 194 23.80 9.38 16.22
C TYR A 194 24.32 9.86 17.60
N THR A 195 23.71 9.39 18.68
CA THR A 195 24.02 9.81 20.06
C THR A 195 24.17 8.62 21.01
N PRO A 196 25.16 7.73 20.79
CA PRO A 196 25.27 6.46 21.52
C PRO A 196 25.61 6.63 23.01
N TYR A 197 26.03 7.84 23.41
CA TYR A 197 26.39 8.21 24.77
C TYR A 197 25.22 8.84 25.56
N LEU A 198 24.09 9.14 24.92
CA LEU A 198 22.90 9.61 25.62
C LEU A 198 22.16 8.43 26.22
N LYS A 199 21.82 8.53 27.52
CA LYS A 199 21.03 7.51 28.21
C LYS A 199 19.57 7.51 27.74
N GLU A 200 19.02 8.70 27.54
CA GLU A 200 17.67 8.87 27.00
C GLU A 200 17.74 8.91 25.48
N ARG A 201 17.35 7.80 24.84
CA ARG A 201 17.19 7.75 23.39
C ARG A 201 15.89 8.43 22.97
N GLN A 202 15.98 9.15 21.86
CA GLN A 202 14.87 9.77 21.16
C GLN A 202 15.12 9.59 19.66
N PRO A 203 14.07 9.58 18.83
CA PRO A 203 14.23 9.47 17.39
C PRO A 203 15.17 10.56 16.84
N ALA A 204 16.28 10.15 16.23
CA ALA A 204 17.21 11.05 15.56
C ALA A 204 17.66 10.43 14.23
N GLU A 205 18.59 9.48 14.23
CA GLU A 205 19.05 8.80 13.01
C GLU A 205 17.92 8.05 12.32
N ILE A 206 17.01 7.44 13.07
CA ILE A 206 15.87 6.75 12.48
C ILE A 206 14.95 7.68 11.68
N LEU A 207 14.95 8.99 11.97
CA LEU A 207 14.24 9.98 11.14
C LEU A 207 14.95 10.23 9.81
N THR A 208 16.28 10.22 9.79
CA THR A 208 17.05 10.28 8.53
C THR A 208 16.82 9.02 7.70
N ILE A 209 16.82 7.85 8.35
CA ILE A 209 16.50 6.57 7.69
C ILE A 209 15.07 6.59 7.14
N ALA A 210 14.10 7.10 7.89
CA ALA A 210 12.72 7.21 7.41
C ALA A 210 12.60 8.07 6.14
N ASN A 211 13.33 9.19 6.07
CA ASN A 211 13.38 10.00 4.85
C ASN A 211 14.04 9.26 3.68
N ALA A 212 15.08 8.47 3.94
CA ALA A 212 15.71 7.64 2.92
C ALA A 212 14.74 6.58 2.38
N ILE A 213 13.98 5.92 3.25
CA ILE A 213 12.93 4.96 2.88
C ILE A 213 11.87 5.63 2.00
N LEU A 214 11.37 6.79 2.40
CA LEU A 214 10.39 7.55 1.61
C LEU A 214 10.94 8.09 0.27
N GLY A 215 12.26 8.04 0.07
CA GLY A 215 12.91 8.33 -1.21
C GLY A 215 13.35 7.08 -1.99
N PHE A 216 13.12 5.87 -1.48
CA PHE A 216 13.70 4.64 -2.01
C PHE A 216 12.70 3.82 -2.82
N GLY A 217 12.83 3.86 -4.15
CA GLY A 217 12.08 2.97 -5.06
C GLY A 217 10.59 2.91 -4.75
N GLN A 218 10.05 1.70 -4.57
CA GLN A 218 8.64 1.46 -4.26
C GLN A 218 8.24 1.81 -2.82
N ALA A 219 9.19 1.89 -1.90
CA ALA A 219 8.92 2.34 -0.54
C ALA A 219 8.51 3.83 -0.48
N SER A 220 8.84 4.61 -1.51
CA SER A 220 8.38 6.00 -1.65
C SER A 220 6.86 6.14 -1.76
N LEU A 221 6.13 5.08 -2.11
CA LEU A 221 4.67 5.06 -2.14
C LEU A 221 4.06 4.98 -0.74
N ALA A 222 4.86 4.69 0.31
CA ALA A 222 4.34 4.51 1.66
C ALA A 222 3.61 5.74 2.20
N LYS A 223 2.39 5.52 2.71
CA LYS A 223 1.57 6.59 3.31
C LYS A 223 1.84 6.74 4.80
N TYR A 224 1.85 5.62 5.51
CA TYR A 224 2.28 5.56 6.90
C TYR A 224 3.60 4.79 6.97
N LEU A 225 4.59 5.36 7.65
CA LEU A 225 5.85 4.70 7.96
C LEU A 225 6.05 4.67 9.48
N TRP A 226 6.00 3.48 10.06
CA TRP A 226 6.28 3.29 11.48
C TRP A 226 7.69 2.73 11.62
N ILE A 227 8.55 3.44 12.37
CA ILE A 227 9.95 3.05 12.53
C ILE A 227 10.34 2.97 14.01
N ALA A 228 10.89 1.82 14.40
CA ALA A 228 11.40 1.55 15.74
C ALA A 228 12.93 1.58 15.76
N ALA A 229 13.52 1.93 16.91
CA ALA A 229 14.94 1.80 17.13
C ALA A 229 15.32 0.37 17.55
N ALA A 230 16.22 -0.26 16.78
CA ALA A 230 16.69 -1.63 17.00
C ALA A 230 17.34 -1.88 18.37
N GLN A 231 17.79 -0.81 19.04
CA GLN A 231 18.45 -0.89 20.33
C GLN A 231 17.45 -0.90 21.51
N ASP A 232 16.15 -0.69 21.27
CA ASP A 232 15.12 -0.83 22.31
C ASP A 232 14.67 -2.27 22.51
N ASP A 233 14.75 -3.07 21.45
CA ASP A 233 14.50 -4.51 21.45
C ASP A 233 15.22 -5.17 20.26
N PRO A 234 16.38 -5.82 20.49
CA PRO A 234 17.13 -6.48 19.43
C PRO A 234 16.41 -7.67 18.80
N GLU A 235 15.44 -8.27 19.49
CA GLU A 235 14.68 -9.45 19.05
C GLU A 235 13.33 -9.07 18.43
N LEU A 236 13.06 -7.77 18.26
CA LEU A 236 11.84 -7.29 17.62
C LEU A 236 11.76 -7.80 16.18
N ASP A 237 10.81 -8.70 15.94
CA ASP A 237 10.50 -9.19 14.59
C ASP A 237 9.57 -8.21 13.87
N ILE A 238 10.00 -7.73 12.70
CA ILE A 238 9.22 -6.83 11.86
C ILE A 238 8.02 -7.52 11.19
N ASN A 239 8.06 -8.86 11.13
CA ASN A 239 7.00 -9.67 10.54
C ASN A 239 5.90 -10.02 11.55
N ASP A 240 6.19 -9.94 12.85
CA ASP A 240 5.15 -9.95 13.89
C ASP A 240 4.58 -8.55 14.07
N ILE A 241 3.64 -8.21 13.19
CA ILE A 241 3.02 -6.89 13.10
C ILE A 241 2.35 -6.50 14.43
N GLU A 242 1.67 -7.43 15.11
CA GLU A 242 0.98 -7.14 16.38
C GLU A 242 1.97 -6.77 17.50
N SER A 243 3.06 -7.54 17.62
CA SER A 243 4.13 -7.25 18.57
C SER A 243 4.86 -5.95 18.23
N PHE A 244 5.10 -5.67 16.95
CA PHE A 244 5.67 -4.40 16.49
C PHE A 244 4.81 -3.19 16.88
N PHE A 245 3.50 -3.25 16.64
CA PHE A 245 2.59 -2.18 17.06
C PHE A 245 2.59 -2.01 18.58
N SER A 246 2.58 -3.11 19.34
CA SER A 246 2.67 -3.04 20.80
C SER A 246 3.97 -2.36 21.25
N HIS A 247 5.11 -2.75 20.69
CA HIS A 247 6.41 -2.14 20.95
C HIS A 247 6.40 -0.62 20.69
N MET A 248 5.86 -0.20 19.55
CA MET A 248 5.74 1.21 19.17
C MET A 248 4.82 1.98 20.12
N LEU A 249 3.61 1.46 20.36
CA LEU A 249 2.58 2.14 21.17
C LEU A 249 2.95 2.26 22.65
N GLU A 250 3.81 1.39 23.16
CA GLU A 250 4.37 1.50 24.51
C GLU A 250 5.38 2.65 24.66
N ARG A 251 6.03 3.08 23.57
CA ARG A 251 7.20 3.98 23.57
C ARG A 251 6.96 5.34 22.93
N VAL A 252 6.07 5.40 21.95
CA VAL A 252 5.84 6.59 21.13
C VAL A 252 5.39 7.79 21.96
N ASP A 253 5.85 8.98 21.65
CA ASP A 253 5.42 10.23 22.26
C ASP A 253 4.65 11.07 21.23
N TRP A 254 3.32 11.10 21.32
CA TRP A 254 2.51 11.79 20.33
C TRP A 254 2.73 13.30 20.26
N SER A 255 3.44 13.90 21.23
CA SER A 255 3.83 15.30 21.19
C SER A 255 5.07 15.59 20.34
N ARG A 256 5.83 14.55 19.97
CA ARG A 256 7.16 14.64 19.33
C ARG A 256 7.36 13.71 18.13
N ASP A 257 6.79 12.51 18.19
CA ASP A 257 7.16 11.38 17.33
C ASP A 257 6.33 11.29 16.04
N LEU A 258 5.61 12.36 15.68
CA LEU A 258 4.74 12.46 14.52
C LEU A 258 5.31 13.44 13.50
N HIS A 259 5.65 12.95 12.30
CA HIS A 259 6.24 13.77 11.24
C HIS A 259 5.42 13.70 9.96
N PHE A 260 4.67 14.78 9.70
CA PHE A 260 3.77 14.88 8.55
C PHE A 260 4.45 15.47 7.32
N HIS A 261 4.23 14.85 6.16
CA HIS A 261 4.54 15.41 4.85
C HIS A 261 3.20 15.67 4.16
N THR A 262 2.71 16.91 4.18
CA THR A 262 1.29 17.22 3.89
C THR A 262 0.96 17.46 2.41
N SER A 263 1.96 17.80 1.59
CA SER A 263 1.80 18.09 0.16
C SER A 263 2.83 17.31 -0.64
N THR A 264 2.57 16.02 -0.85
CA THR A 264 3.52 15.11 -1.50
C THR A 264 2.83 14.25 -2.56
N THR A 265 3.63 13.46 -3.29
CA THR A 265 3.13 12.49 -4.25
C THR A 265 2.59 11.26 -3.52
N MET A 266 1.53 10.69 -4.08
CA MET A 266 0.90 9.47 -3.57
C MET A 266 0.67 8.49 -4.70
N ASP A 267 0.43 7.22 -4.36
CA ASP A 267 0.03 6.21 -5.33
C ASP A 267 -1.22 6.65 -6.10
N THR A 268 -1.25 6.33 -7.39
CA THR A 268 -2.37 6.59 -8.31
C THR A 268 -3.66 5.93 -7.84
N LEU A 269 -3.52 4.82 -7.13
CA LEU A 269 -4.61 4.00 -6.63
C LEU A 269 -5.07 4.37 -5.20
N ASP A 270 -4.40 5.31 -4.54
CA ASP A 270 -4.83 5.79 -3.22
C ASP A 270 -5.97 6.81 -3.36
N TYR A 271 -7.20 6.35 -3.08
CA TYR A 271 -8.41 7.18 -3.07
C TYR A 271 -8.76 7.77 -1.69
N SER A 272 -7.86 7.70 -0.70
CA SER A 272 -8.10 8.38 0.58
C SER A 272 -7.98 9.90 0.45
N GLY A 273 -7.16 10.39 -0.49
CA GLY A 273 -7.11 11.79 -0.90
C GLY A 273 -8.14 12.17 -1.98
N VAL A 274 -8.31 13.47 -2.20
CA VAL A 274 -9.28 14.01 -3.18
C VAL A 274 -8.68 14.15 -4.59
N THR A 275 -7.35 14.10 -4.73
CA THR A 275 -6.65 14.34 -6.00
C THR A 275 -5.73 13.18 -6.33
N ILE A 276 -5.81 12.71 -7.57
CA ILE A 276 -4.94 11.64 -8.09
C ILE A 276 -3.46 12.02 -7.99
N ASN A 277 -2.61 11.05 -7.61
CA ASN A 277 -1.17 11.20 -7.45
C ASN A 277 -0.72 12.22 -6.39
N ARG A 278 -1.62 12.75 -5.56
CA ARG A 278 -1.30 13.73 -4.50
C ARG A 278 -1.90 13.31 -3.18
N GLY A 279 -1.14 13.47 -2.11
CA GLY A 279 -1.60 13.14 -0.78
C GLY A 279 -0.65 13.61 0.30
N SER A 280 -0.76 12.97 1.46
CA SER A 280 0.10 13.22 2.60
C SER A 280 0.68 11.92 3.15
N LYS A 281 1.80 12.02 3.85
CA LYS A 281 2.46 10.90 4.52
C LYS A 281 2.66 11.21 5.99
N LEU A 282 2.70 10.18 6.83
CA LEU A 282 3.05 10.30 8.25
C LEU A 282 4.13 9.29 8.61
N VAL A 283 5.25 9.80 9.12
CA VAL A 283 6.25 8.99 9.81
C VAL A 283 5.95 9.01 11.30
N VAL A 284 5.82 7.82 11.89
CA VAL A 284 5.74 7.59 13.33
C VAL A 284 7.05 6.94 13.76
N ALA A 285 7.88 7.67 14.51
CA ALA A 285 9.20 7.18 14.91
C ALA A 285 9.30 7.04 16.42
N ALA A 286 9.60 5.85 16.94
CA ALA A 286 9.74 5.64 18.37
C ALA A 286 11.15 5.13 18.71
N ALA A 287 11.76 5.76 19.72
CA ALA A 287 13.02 5.32 20.29
C ALA A 287 13.05 5.63 21.80
N GLY A 288 13.62 4.72 22.59
CA GLY A 288 13.83 4.86 24.03
C GLY A 288 12.98 3.93 24.88
N GLU A 289 12.97 4.21 26.18
CA GLU A 289 12.31 3.40 27.20
C GLU A 289 10.79 3.37 27.05
N LYS A 290 10.18 2.29 27.55
CA LYS A 290 8.73 2.16 27.66
C LYS A 290 8.14 3.31 28.47
N LYS A 291 7.18 4.04 27.89
CA LYS A 291 6.51 5.21 28.49
C LYS A 291 5.18 4.85 29.15
N ARG A 292 4.51 3.80 28.67
CA ARG A 292 3.17 3.42 29.14
C ARG A 292 2.93 1.92 29.05
N SER A 293 1.98 1.44 29.84
CA SER A 293 1.39 0.11 29.67
C SER A 293 0.12 0.22 28.82
N LEU A 294 -0.10 -0.76 27.95
CA LEU A 294 -1.26 -0.78 27.07
C LEU A 294 -2.48 -1.37 27.80
N ALA A 295 -3.61 -0.67 27.71
CA ALA A 295 -4.85 -1.10 28.32
C ALA A 295 -5.46 -2.29 27.58
N ASN A 296 -6.15 -3.16 28.30
CA ASN A 296 -6.77 -4.38 27.79
C ASN A 296 -8.27 -4.51 28.15
N THR A 297 -8.84 -3.46 28.74
CA THR A 297 -10.23 -3.42 29.19
C THR A 297 -10.91 -2.19 28.59
N VAL A 298 -11.94 -2.43 27.77
CA VAL A 298 -12.67 -1.36 27.08
C VAL A 298 -13.37 -0.45 28.10
N PRO A 299 -13.26 0.89 27.97
CA PRO A 299 -13.98 1.82 28.83
C PRO A 299 -15.51 1.64 28.70
N GLY A 300 -16.21 1.50 29.82
CA GLY A 300 -17.68 1.41 29.88
C GLY A 300 -18.35 2.79 29.80
N ILE A 301 -18.03 3.58 28.79
CA ILE A 301 -18.43 5.00 28.69
C ILE A 301 -19.26 5.24 27.45
N ASP A 302 -20.34 6.00 27.61
CA ASP A 302 -21.08 6.57 26.49
C ASP A 302 -20.39 7.85 26.01
N ILE A 303 -19.91 7.82 24.77
CA ILE A 303 -19.20 8.95 24.14
C ILE A 303 -20.20 9.99 23.61
N GLY A 304 -21.40 9.60 23.18
CA GLY A 304 -22.43 10.48 22.62
C GLY A 304 -22.14 11.03 21.20
N ASP A 305 -22.99 11.96 20.73
CA ASP A 305 -23.07 12.54 19.36
C ASP A 305 -22.86 11.53 18.21
N GLY A 306 -23.50 10.37 18.33
CA GLY A 306 -23.46 9.32 17.30
C GLY A 306 -22.21 8.43 17.34
N PHE A 307 -21.25 8.71 18.23
CA PHE A 307 -20.15 7.79 18.52
C PHE A 307 -20.63 6.70 19.47
N SER A 308 -20.34 5.44 19.14
CA SER A 308 -20.86 4.28 19.87
C SER A 308 -19.96 3.05 19.71
N ASP A 309 -20.35 1.94 20.34
CA ASP A 309 -19.80 0.60 20.15
C ASP A 309 -18.26 0.56 20.22
N LEU A 310 -17.71 0.90 21.39
CA LEU A 310 -16.27 0.84 21.65
C LEU A 310 -15.84 -0.63 21.65
N ARG A 311 -14.86 -0.98 20.81
CA ARG A 311 -14.32 -2.33 20.69
C ARG A 311 -12.80 -2.30 20.77
N MET A 312 -12.22 -3.21 21.55
CA MET A 312 -10.77 -3.40 21.57
C MET A 312 -10.36 -4.18 20.33
N VAL A 313 -9.45 -3.61 19.54
CA VAL A 313 -8.77 -4.33 18.45
C VAL A 313 -7.68 -5.22 19.06
N ARG A 314 -6.79 -4.58 19.83
CA ARG A 314 -5.69 -5.16 20.61
C ARG A 314 -5.39 -4.25 21.80
N SER A 315 -4.53 -4.71 22.70
CA SER A 315 -4.12 -3.89 23.84
C SER A 315 -3.60 -2.53 23.35
N GLY A 316 -4.17 -1.46 23.88
CA GLY A 316 -3.82 -0.09 23.51
C GLY A 316 -4.38 0.45 22.19
N ILE A 317 -5.16 -0.35 21.45
CA ILE A 317 -5.84 0.06 20.20
C ILE A 317 -7.35 -0.13 20.35
N LEU A 318 -8.07 0.98 20.36
CA LEU A 318 -9.53 1.00 20.46
C LEU A 318 -10.16 1.37 19.11
N SER A 319 -11.24 0.70 18.72
CA SER A 319 -12.10 1.13 17.62
C SER A 319 -13.43 1.67 18.15
N ILE A 320 -13.93 2.74 17.56
CA ILE A 320 -15.18 3.41 17.89
C ILE A 320 -16.02 3.50 16.62
N ARG A 321 -17.30 3.12 16.69
CA ARG A 321 -18.24 3.41 15.60
C ARG A 321 -18.53 4.90 15.59
N GLY A 322 -18.20 5.58 14.49
CA GLY A 322 -18.52 6.98 14.29
C GLY A 322 -19.83 7.20 13.53
N PRO A 323 -20.42 8.40 13.57
CA PRO A 323 -21.52 8.76 12.68
C PRO A 323 -21.04 8.75 11.21
N ALA A 324 -21.96 8.41 10.30
CA ALA A 324 -21.66 8.34 8.86
C ALA A 324 -21.06 9.65 8.35
N PHE A 325 -19.99 9.57 7.56
CA PHE A 325 -19.34 10.72 6.94
C PHE A 325 -20.01 11.01 5.58
N GLN A 326 -20.78 12.08 5.51
CA GLN A 326 -21.51 12.50 4.31
C GLN A 326 -20.80 13.61 3.55
N ASN A 327 -20.11 14.51 4.25
CA ASN A 327 -19.38 15.63 3.64
C ASN A 327 -18.27 16.15 4.56
N GLU A 328 -17.47 17.10 4.07
CA GLU A 328 -16.31 17.62 4.79
C GLU A 328 -16.65 18.30 6.14
N ASP A 329 -17.88 18.80 6.34
CA ASP A 329 -18.30 19.39 7.62
C ASP A 329 -18.35 18.34 8.74
N ASP A 330 -18.51 17.05 8.41
CA ASP A 330 -18.52 15.95 9.37
C ASP A 330 -17.16 15.74 10.04
N ARG A 331 -16.07 16.33 9.52
CA ARG A 331 -14.76 16.36 10.21
C ARG A 331 -14.84 17.05 11.56
N ALA A 332 -15.72 18.05 11.72
CA ALA A 332 -15.92 18.74 12.99
C ALA A 332 -16.42 17.81 14.11
N SER A 333 -17.01 16.65 13.77
CA SER A 333 -17.38 15.63 14.77
C SER A 333 -16.15 15.04 15.50
N MET A 334 -14.99 15.02 14.86
CA MET A 334 -13.74 14.52 15.46
C MET A 334 -13.21 15.46 16.54
N GLU A 335 -13.38 16.77 16.38
CA GLU A 335 -13.03 17.75 17.43
C GLU A 335 -13.90 17.56 18.68
N LYS A 336 -15.21 17.31 18.50
CA LYS A 336 -16.13 16.99 19.60
C LYS A 336 -15.75 15.69 20.31
N LEU A 337 -15.34 14.67 19.54
CA LEU A 337 -14.84 13.42 20.08
C LEU A 337 -13.57 13.66 20.92
N CYS A 338 -12.59 14.39 20.38
CA CYS A 338 -11.34 14.72 21.08
C CYS A 338 -11.61 15.44 22.41
N HIS A 339 -12.48 16.46 22.38
CA HIS A 339 -12.86 17.19 23.59
C HIS A 339 -13.50 16.29 24.65
N ARG A 340 -14.40 15.38 24.24
CA ARG A 340 -15.04 14.47 25.21
C ARG A 340 -14.08 13.45 25.78
N ILE A 341 -13.16 12.91 24.98
CA ILE A 341 -12.12 12.01 25.50
C ILE A 341 -11.24 12.76 26.50
N SER A 342 -10.84 14.00 26.22
CA SER A 342 -10.08 14.86 27.15
C SER A 342 -10.82 15.03 28.49
N GLU A 343 -12.12 15.34 28.44
CA GLU A 343 -12.92 15.50 29.66
C GLU A 343 -13.09 14.19 30.46
N GLN A 344 -13.25 13.05 29.77
CA GLN A 344 -13.35 11.75 30.43
C GLN A 344 -12.02 11.29 31.04
N MET A 345 -10.90 11.59 30.38
CA MET A 345 -9.55 11.36 30.92
C MET A 345 -9.33 12.13 32.22
N LYS A 346 -9.79 13.39 32.29
CA LYS A 346 -9.68 14.23 33.51
C LYS A 346 -10.55 13.74 34.67
N ARG A 347 -11.70 13.13 34.38
CA ARG A 347 -12.65 12.68 35.41
C ARG A 347 -12.27 11.35 36.01
N ASP A 348 -12.16 10.31 35.17
CA ASP A 348 -12.09 8.91 35.63
C ASP A 348 -10.86 8.16 35.09
N ARG A 349 -9.87 8.88 34.52
CA ARG A 349 -8.71 8.29 33.81
C ARG A 349 -9.12 7.29 32.72
N ALA A 350 -10.34 7.45 32.22
CA ALA A 350 -10.84 6.75 31.05
C ALA A 350 -9.87 6.97 29.88
N PHE A 351 -9.67 5.97 29.03
CA PHE A 351 -8.72 6.03 27.90
C PHE A 351 -7.23 6.06 28.26
N GLU A 352 -6.86 6.03 29.56
CA GLU A 352 -5.47 5.78 29.92
C GLU A 352 -5.02 4.40 29.43
N GLY A 353 -3.81 4.33 28.87
CA GLY A 353 -3.29 3.11 28.24
C GLY A 353 -3.86 2.81 26.86
N TRP A 354 -4.67 3.70 26.28
CA TRP A 354 -5.18 3.61 24.89
C TRP A 354 -4.51 4.66 23.99
N PRO A 355 -3.23 4.49 23.62
CA PRO A 355 -2.50 5.49 22.82
C PRO A 355 -3.09 5.69 21.42
N LEU A 356 -3.78 4.69 20.84
CA LEU A 356 -4.34 4.77 19.50
C LEU A 356 -5.85 4.46 19.51
N ILE A 357 -6.63 5.33 18.88
CA ILE A 357 -8.07 5.18 18.69
C ILE A 357 -8.37 5.28 17.20
N ILE A 358 -9.20 4.37 16.69
CA ILE A 358 -9.67 4.38 15.31
C ILE A 358 -11.16 4.66 15.30
N VAL A 359 -11.61 5.60 14.48
CA VAL A 359 -13.04 5.81 14.22
C VAL A 359 -13.38 5.16 12.89
N SER A 360 -14.36 4.25 12.87
CA SER A 360 -14.79 3.54 11.65
C SER A 360 -16.31 3.46 11.58
N ASP A 361 -16.85 3.12 10.39
CA ASP A 361 -18.30 2.91 10.22
C ASP A 361 -18.79 1.65 10.97
N ASP A 362 -17.92 0.66 11.10
CA ASP A 362 -18.19 -0.62 11.75
C ASP A 362 -17.01 -1.04 12.64
N SER A 363 -17.12 -0.71 13.93
CA SER A 363 -16.10 -1.05 14.93
C SER A 363 -16.08 -2.54 15.27
N GLU A 364 -17.17 -3.28 15.05
CA GLU A 364 -17.18 -4.73 15.22
C GLU A 364 -16.34 -5.40 14.13
N PHE A 365 -16.54 -5.00 12.87
CA PHE A 365 -15.75 -5.51 11.76
C PHE A 365 -14.26 -5.17 11.92
N SER A 366 -13.92 -3.92 12.21
CA SER A 366 -12.52 -3.50 12.32
C SER A 366 -11.78 -4.14 13.50
N ALA A 367 -12.48 -4.43 14.62
CA ALA A 367 -11.89 -5.08 15.79
C ALA A 367 -11.88 -6.62 15.73
N ARG A 368 -12.58 -7.23 14.76
CA ARG A 368 -12.71 -8.70 14.66
C ARG A 368 -11.37 -9.42 14.55
N ASN A 369 -10.43 -8.85 13.81
CA ASN A 369 -9.05 -9.32 13.70
C ASN A 369 -8.12 -8.16 13.34
N PHE A 370 -6.81 -8.37 13.48
CA PHE A 370 -5.83 -7.31 13.26
C PHE A 370 -5.75 -6.88 11.78
N ASP A 371 -5.94 -7.80 10.86
CA ASP A 371 -5.95 -7.55 9.41
C ASP A 371 -7.08 -6.58 8.99
N ASN A 372 -8.26 -6.71 9.60
CA ASN A 372 -9.38 -5.79 9.41
C ASN A 372 -9.04 -4.39 9.91
N PHE A 373 -8.40 -4.29 11.07
CA PHE A 373 -7.90 -3.02 11.60
C PHE A 373 -6.88 -2.38 10.64
N LEU A 374 -5.88 -3.14 10.19
CA LEU A 374 -4.84 -2.66 9.28
C LEU A 374 -5.48 -2.16 7.97
N TRP A 375 -6.35 -2.99 7.38
CA TRP A 375 -7.04 -2.66 6.14
C TRP A 375 -7.90 -1.40 6.28
N VAL A 376 -8.82 -1.35 7.24
CA VAL A 376 -9.72 -0.19 7.44
C VAL A 376 -8.93 1.07 7.71
N THR A 377 -7.96 1.01 8.63
CA THR A 377 -7.22 2.18 9.10
C THR A 377 -6.38 2.80 7.99
N PHE A 378 -5.55 1.99 7.32
CA PHE A 378 -4.51 2.51 6.45
C PHE A 378 -4.97 2.70 5.00
N THR A 379 -6.06 2.03 4.57
CA THR A 379 -6.62 2.26 3.22
C THR A 379 -7.62 3.42 3.18
N ARG A 380 -8.28 3.78 4.29
CA ARG A 380 -9.35 4.81 4.33
C ARG A 380 -8.95 6.14 4.94
N SER A 381 -7.70 6.31 5.33
CA SER A 381 -7.21 7.54 5.96
C SER A 381 -6.12 8.21 5.16
N ASN A 382 -6.22 9.52 5.03
CA ASN A 382 -5.21 10.43 4.54
C ASN A 382 -4.55 11.13 5.75
N PRO A 383 -3.25 10.92 6.01
CA PRO A 383 -2.63 11.34 7.27
C PRO A 383 -2.91 12.78 7.69
N SER A 384 -2.74 13.76 6.80
CA SER A 384 -2.90 15.17 7.14
C SER A 384 -4.35 15.62 7.34
N HIS A 385 -5.33 14.82 6.90
CA HIS A 385 -6.76 15.18 6.96
C HIS A 385 -7.50 14.36 8.01
N ASP A 386 -7.09 13.11 8.22
CA ASP A 386 -7.83 12.11 9.01
C ASP A 386 -7.13 11.75 10.33
N VAL A 387 -5.99 12.35 10.65
CA VAL A 387 -5.30 12.17 11.94
C VAL A 387 -5.58 13.34 12.87
N TYR A 388 -6.11 13.01 14.04
CA TYR A 388 -6.49 13.94 15.11
C TYR A 388 -5.78 13.54 16.41
N GLY A 389 -5.78 14.42 17.39
CA GLY A 389 -5.14 14.16 18.68
C GLY A 389 -5.91 14.78 19.82
N VAL A 390 -6.12 14.01 20.89
CA VAL A 390 -6.74 14.53 22.13
C VAL A 390 -5.77 15.52 22.77
N ASP A 391 -6.25 16.72 23.07
CA ASP A 391 -5.43 17.84 23.54
C ASP A 391 -4.27 18.17 22.57
N SER A 392 -4.54 18.16 21.26
CA SER A 392 -3.54 18.51 20.24
C SER A 392 -3.08 19.97 20.33
N SER A 393 -1.83 20.22 19.97
CA SER A 393 -1.25 21.56 19.91
C SER A 393 -0.13 21.66 18.88
N TYR A 394 0.26 22.89 18.56
CA TYR A 394 1.43 23.19 17.75
C TYR A 394 2.53 23.79 18.63
N THR A 395 3.69 23.15 18.64
CA THR A 395 4.92 23.74 19.19
C THR A 395 5.81 24.15 18.02
N PHE A 396 5.87 25.46 17.76
CA PHE A 396 6.44 26.01 16.52
C PHE A 396 5.75 25.43 15.27
N LYS A 397 6.46 24.64 14.47
CA LYS A 397 5.96 23.97 13.26
C LYS A 397 5.71 22.47 13.45
N HIS A 398 5.76 21.99 14.69
CA HIS A 398 5.55 20.60 15.02
C HIS A 398 4.16 20.43 15.63
N TRP A 399 3.34 19.59 15.01
CA TRP A 399 2.03 19.22 15.52
C TRP A 399 2.15 17.93 16.34
N GLY A 400 1.45 17.87 17.46
CA GLY A 400 1.35 16.66 18.27
C GLY A 400 0.19 16.75 19.25
N CYS A 401 0.05 15.73 20.10
CA CYS A 401 -0.97 15.69 21.14
C CYS A 401 -0.48 15.00 22.42
N SER A 402 -1.14 15.30 23.54
CA SER A 402 -0.78 14.72 24.86
C SER A 402 -1.68 13.54 25.25
N GLY A 403 -2.88 13.44 24.69
CA GLY A 403 -3.76 12.28 24.84
C GLY A 403 -3.64 11.27 23.68
N PRO A 404 -4.62 10.37 23.54
CA PRO A 404 -4.67 9.41 22.43
C PRO A 404 -4.61 10.07 21.05
N LEU A 405 -3.90 9.45 20.12
CA LEU A 405 -3.98 9.73 18.70
C LEU A 405 -5.26 9.09 18.14
N ILE A 406 -6.01 9.83 17.32
CA ILE A 406 -7.24 9.33 16.70
C ILE A 406 -7.08 9.33 15.18
N ILE A 407 -7.35 8.20 14.53
CA ILE A 407 -7.39 8.09 13.07
C ILE A 407 -8.84 7.91 12.62
N ASP A 408 -9.35 8.83 11.82
CA ASP A 408 -10.67 8.76 11.21
C ASP A 408 -10.62 7.89 9.94
N ALA A 409 -10.99 6.62 10.10
CA ALA A 409 -11.06 5.62 9.04
C ALA A 409 -12.50 5.41 8.52
N ARG A 410 -13.45 6.31 8.82
CA ARG A 410 -14.79 6.29 8.22
C ARG A 410 -14.70 6.39 6.71
N ARG A 411 -15.67 5.80 6.01
CA ARG A 411 -15.77 5.89 4.56
C ARG A 411 -16.21 7.30 4.16
N LYS A 412 -15.44 7.96 3.29
CA LYS A 412 -15.80 9.26 2.71
C LYS A 412 -16.47 9.08 1.34
N PRO A 413 -17.29 10.04 0.87
CA PRO A 413 -18.03 9.92 -0.39
C PRO A 413 -17.16 9.71 -1.64
N HIS A 414 -15.94 10.25 -1.66
CA HIS A 414 -15.01 10.10 -2.77
C HIS A 414 -14.28 8.75 -2.77
N HIS A 415 -14.36 7.97 -1.68
CA HIS A 415 -13.75 6.65 -1.66
C HIS A 415 -14.43 5.72 -2.65
N ALA A 416 -13.60 4.96 -3.35
CA ALA A 416 -14.02 3.84 -4.13
C ALA A 416 -14.92 2.86 -3.33
N PRO A 417 -15.92 2.24 -3.98
CA PRO A 417 -16.67 1.17 -3.35
C PRO A 417 -15.76 -0.04 -3.07
N PRO A 418 -16.00 -0.78 -1.98
CA PRO A 418 -15.27 -2.02 -1.70
C PRO A 418 -15.57 -3.06 -2.78
N LEU A 419 -14.63 -3.99 -2.96
CA LEU A 419 -14.85 -5.19 -3.77
C LEU A 419 -15.64 -6.21 -2.96
N ASP A 420 -16.93 -6.30 -3.24
CA ASP A 420 -17.81 -7.28 -2.63
C ASP A 420 -18.03 -8.46 -3.56
N SER A 421 -17.98 -9.67 -3.01
CA SER A 421 -18.28 -10.89 -3.74
C SER A 421 -19.76 -10.93 -4.10
N ASP A 422 -20.08 -11.27 -5.35
CA ASP A 422 -21.47 -11.51 -5.75
C ASP A 422 -21.98 -12.79 -5.07
N PRO A 423 -23.06 -12.74 -4.27
CA PRO A 423 -23.54 -13.91 -3.53
C PRO A 423 -24.00 -15.06 -4.42
N GLU A 424 -24.58 -14.78 -5.60
CA GLU A 424 -25.02 -15.80 -6.54
C GLU A 424 -23.82 -16.50 -7.20
N ILE A 425 -22.81 -15.72 -7.59
CA ILE A 425 -21.56 -16.27 -8.12
C ILE A 425 -20.83 -17.09 -7.06
N SER A 426 -20.78 -16.60 -5.81
CA SER A 426 -20.14 -17.31 -4.70
C SER A 426 -20.80 -18.67 -4.48
N GLN A 427 -22.13 -18.72 -4.41
CA GLN A 427 -22.87 -19.98 -4.28
C GLN A 427 -22.62 -20.93 -5.46
N ARG A 428 -22.50 -20.41 -6.69
CA ARG A 428 -22.17 -21.23 -7.86
C ARG A 428 -20.76 -21.82 -7.78
N VAL A 429 -19.79 -21.08 -7.26
CA VAL A 429 -18.41 -21.56 -7.04
C VAL A 429 -18.39 -22.60 -5.93
N ASP A 430 -19.05 -22.33 -4.80
CA ASP A 430 -19.16 -23.27 -3.68
C ASP A 430 -19.78 -24.61 -4.12
N ALA A 431 -20.75 -24.57 -5.02
CA ALA A 431 -21.36 -25.78 -5.59
C ALA A 431 -20.37 -26.61 -6.43
N LEU A 432 -19.30 -26.02 -6.98
CA LEU A 432 -18.26 -26.76 -7.70
C LEU A 432 -17.34 -27.54 -6.74
N GLY A 433 -17.12 -27.03 -5.51
CA GLY A 433 -16.32 -27.67 -4.45
C GLY A 433 -17.11 -28.65 -3.58
N ALA A 434 -18.44 -28.59 -3.63
CA ALA A 434 -19.33 -29.50 -2.91
C ALA A 434 -19.04 -30.98 -3.24
N PRO A 435 -19.31 -31.93 -2.31
CA PRO A 435 -19.12 -33.36 -2.57
C PRO A 435 -19.73 -33.83 -3.89
N GLY A 436 -18.91 -34.43 -4.76
CA GLY A 436 -19.30 -34.87 -6.10
C GLY A 436 -19.18 -33.81 -7.20
N GLY A 437 -18.81 -32.58 -6.84
CA GLY A 437 -18.50 -31.50 -7.76
C GLY A 437 -17.13 -31.65 -8.44
N PRO A 438 -16.91 -30.97 -9.58
CA PRO A 438 -15.69 -31.10 -10.37
C PRO A 438 -14.43 -30.57 -9.68
N LEU A 439 -14.58 -29.74 -8.65
CA LEU A 439 -13.47 -29.16 -7.88
C LEU A 439 -13.45 -29.68 -6.43
N HIS A 440 -14.20 -30.74 -6.13
CA HIS A 440 -14.26 -31.31 -4.79
C HIS A 440 -12.88 -31.78 -4.30
N GLY A 441 -12.45 -31.27 -3.14
CA GLY A 441 -11.14 -31.56 -2.56
C GLY A 441 -9.99 -30.75 -3.17
N ILE A 442 -10.29 -29.80 -4.06
CA ILE A 442 -9.35 -28.81 -4.58
C ILE A 442 -9.64 -27.44 -3.96
N ILE A 443 -10.90 -27.02 -3.97
CA ILE A 443 -11.41 -25.82 -3.27
C ILE A 443 -12.41 -26.20 -2.18
#